data_AF-A0A812CVM6-F1
#
_entry.id   AF-A0A812CVM6-F1
#
_cell.length_a   1.000
_cell.length_b   1.000
_cell.length_c   1.000
_cell.angle_alpha   90.00
_cell.angle_beta   90.00
_cell.angle_gamma   90.00
#
_symmetry.space_group_name_H-M   'P 1'
#
loop_
_entity.id
_entity.type
_entity.pdbx_description
1 polymer ?
#
loop_
_entity_poly.entity_id
_entity_poly.type
_entity_poly.pdbx_seq_one_letter_code
_entity_poly.pdbx_strand_id
1 'polypeptide(L)'
;MEEVNCPDCESDNNTEVFVTKFKKIQESLWPTEKDIKGAALAIFRIINLYRLNITELMLGNIKNYTTSPMTTKEVFQISHVASDENMIYDEIVWLQALYKLFKENRIEKGVYSLEHIDRSLASAYSRYGMPWESLKYIQECLETKPDNKGCLRDKVYYEMKVKDIPATSREKKLEKENKTEDKIKYEALCRGDKLLSDTAVARQNVSFVQCRFLTKD
;
A
#
# COMPACT_ATOMS: atom_id res chain seq x y z
N MET A 1 -44.58 -2.91 10.87
CA MET A 1 -43.52 -1.99 11.30
C MET A 1 -44.14 -0.61 11.24
N GLU A 2 -44.57 -0.07 12.38
CA GLU A 2 -45.15 1.28 12.43
C GLU A 2 -44.04 2.29 12.17
N GLU A 3 -44.22 3.13 11.17
CA GLU A 3 -43.41 4.32 10.99
C GLU A 3 -43.69 5.25 12.17
N VAL A 4 -42.66 5.48 12.99
CA VAL A 4 -42.68 6.50 14.03
C VAL A 4 -42.65 7.85 13.32
N ASN A 5 -43.83 8.38 13.00
CA ASN A 5 -43.99 9.73 12.48
C ASN A 5 -44.12 10.68 13.67
N CYS A 6 -43.04 11.41 13.98
CA CYS A 6 -43.03 12.45 15.01
C CYS A 6 -42.81 13.82 14.37
N PRO A 7 -43.87 14.62 14.19
CA PRO A 7 -43.79 15.91 13.49
C PRO A 7 -42.96 16.99 14.21
N ASP A 8 -42.82 16.91 15.55
CA ASP A 8 -42.23 17.97 16.38
C ASP A 8 -40.93 17.56 17.12
N CYS A 9 -40.42 16.36 16.87
CA CYS A 9 -39.25 15.82 17.58
C CYS A 9 -37.97 16.63 17.32
N GLU A 10 -37.88 17.39 16.23
CA GLU A 10 -36.71 18.23 15.94
C GLU A 10 -36.62 19.51 16.79
N SER A 11 -37.70 19.87 17.51
CA SER A 11 -37.74 21.10 18.31
C SER A 11 -37.40 20.90 19.79
N ASP A 12 -37.23 19.66 20.24
CA ASP A 12 -37.02 19.33 21.65
C ASP A 12 -35.53 19.08 21.93
N ASN A 13 -34.95 19.82 22.88
CA ASN A 13 -33.52 19.79 23.26
C ASN A 13 -33.01 18.35 23.50
N ASN A 14 -33.89 17.45 23.93
CA ASN A 14 -33.58 16.05 24.18
C ASN A 14 -33.26 15.24 22.91
N THR A 15 -33.93 15.53 21.79
CA THR A 15 -33.68 14.84 20.51
C THR A 15 -32.34 15.28 19.93
N GLU A 16 -32.04 16.57 19.97
CA GLU A 16 -30.73 17.09 19.54
C GLU A 16 -29.61 16.50 20.40
N VAL A 17 -29.77 16.49 21.73
CA VAL A 17 -28.81 15.88 22.66
C VAL A 17 -28.63 14.38 22.39
N PHE A 18 -29.71 13.65 22.11
CA PHE A 18 -29.64 12.25 21.76
C PHE A 18 -28.88 12.03 20.45
N VAL A 19 -29.22 12.76 19.38
CA VAL A 19 -28.54 12.67 18.07
C VAL A 19 -27.06 13.01 18.21
N THR A 20 -26.71 14.07 18.94
CA THR A 20 -25.31 14.44 19.18
C THR A 20 -24.57 13.36 19.97
N LYS A 21 -25.16 12.81 21.03
CA LYS A 21 -24.54 11.73 21.81
C LYS A 21 -24.39 10.45 21.00
N PHE A 22 -25.42 10.09 20.23
CA PHE A 22 -25.39 8.92 19.36
C PHE A 22 -24.32 9.06 18.26
N LYS A 23 -24.21 10.22 17.61
CA LYS A 23 -23.13 10.50 16.65
C LYS A 23 -21.75 10.37 17.28
N LYS A 24 -21.53 10.93 18.48
CA LYS A 24 -20.25 10.80 19.20
C LYS A 24 -19.92 9.35 19.56
N ILE A 25 -20.92 8.57 19.97
CA ILE A 25 -20.74 7.13 20.26
C ILE A 25 -20.47 6.36 18.96
N GLN A 26 -21.16 6.69 17.87
CA GLN A 26 -20.85 6.08 16.58
C GLN A 26 -19.42 6.41 16.17
N GLU A 27 -19.04 7.68 16.11
CA GLU A 27 -17.68 8.10 15.73
C GLU A 27 -16.58 7.42 16.58
N SER A 28 -16.83 7.17 17.87
CA SER A 28 -15.87 6.46 18.72
C SER A 28 -15.77 4.95 18.45
N LEU A 29 -16.76 4.36 17.77
CA LEU A 29 -16.76 2.95 17.34
C LEU A 29 -16.18 2.77 15.93
N TRP A 30 -15.95 3.85 15.18
CA TRP A 30 -15.44 3.74 13.81
C TRP A 30 -13.95 3.43 13.80
N PRO A 31 -13.46 2.71 12.78
CA PRO A 31 -12.04 2.52 12.58
C PRO A 31 -11.30 3.85 12.59
N THR A 32 -10.23 3.90 13.38
CA THR A 32 -9.33 5.03 13.50
C THR A 32 -8.21 4.94 12.47
N GLU A 33 -7.39 5.99 12.38
CA GLU A 33 -6.16 5.96 11.57
C GLU A 33 -5.23 4.80 11.96
N LYS A 34 -5.19 4.41 13.24
CA LYS A 34 -4.44 3.25 13.72
C LYS A 34 -4.95 1.95 13.09
N ASP A 35 -6.25 1.81 12.93
CA ASP A 35 -6.86 0.62 12.32
C ASP A 35 -6.56 0.56 10.82
N ILE A 36 -6.63 1.70 10.12
CA ILE A 36 -6.23 1.80 8.70
C ILE A 36 -4.76 1.41 8.52
N LYS A 37 -3.87 1.96 9.38
CA LYS A 37 -2.45 1.62 9.38
C LYS A 37 -2.22 0.13 9.65
N GLY A 38 -2.90 -0.43 10.65
CA GLY A 38 -2.83 -1.85 10.98
C GLY A 38 -3.29 -2.74 9.82
N ALA A 39 -4.39 -2.36 9.15
CA ALA A 39 -4.89 -3.08 7.98
C ALA A 39 -3.90 -3.02 6.80
N ALA A 40 -3.36 -1.85 6.48
CA ALA A 40 -2.36 -1.69 5.42
C ALA A 40 -1.10 -2.53 5.70
N LEU A 41 -0.57 -2.50 6.93
CA LEU A 41 0.56 -3.33 7.35
C LEU A 41 0.26 -4.83 7.25
N ALA A 42 -0.96 -5.25 7.61
CA ALA A 42 -1.39 -6.62 7.44
C ALA A 42 -1.42 -7.02 5.95
N ILE A 43 -1.89 -6.14 5.06
CA ILE A 43 -1.88 -6.36 3.61
C ILE A 43 -0.43 -6.57 3.10
N PHE A 44 0.51 -5.68 3.44
CA PHE A 44 1.92 -5.84 3.07
C PHE A 44 2.49 -7.19 3.55
N ARG A 45 2.17 -7.58 4.79
CA ARG A 45 2.60 -8.85 5.36
C ARG A 45 2.02 -10.05 4.60
N ILE A 46 0.72 -10.04 4.30
CA ILE A 46 0.04 -11.15 3.60
C ILE A 46 0.60 -11.31 2.19
N ILE A 47 0.82 -10.21 1.46
CA ILE A 47 1.42 -10.23 0.13
C ILE A 47 2.81 -10.88 0.17
N ASN A 48 3.64 -10.43 1.11
CA ASN A 48 4.99 -10.96 1.28
C ASN A 48 4.98 -12.44 1.68
N LEU A 49 4.09 -12.81 2.59
CA LEU A 49 3.96 -14.17 3.11
C LEU A 49 3.51 -15.15 2.02
N TYR A 50 2.48 -14.81 1.26
CA TYR A 50 1.91 -15.70 0.24
C TYR A 50 2.42 -15.44 -1.17
N ARG A 51 3.41 -14.53 -1.32
CA ARG A 51 3.98 -14.13 -2.61
C ARG A 51 2.90 -13.71 -3.61
N LEU A 52 1.95 -12.91 -3.14
CA LEU A 52 0.84 -12.44 -3.97
C LEU A 52 1.34 -11.42 -5.00
N ASN A 53 0.71 -11.42 -6.17
CA ASN A 53 0.94 -10.40 -7.18
C ASN A 53 0.18 -9.12 -6.80
N ILE A 54 0.89 -8.01 -6.61
CA ILE A 54 0.31 -6.72 -6.21
C ILE A 54 -0.67 -6.20 -7.26
N THR A 55 -0.36 -6.36 -8.55
CA THR A 55 -1.25 -5.94 -9.63
C THR A 55 -2.55 -6.73 -9.62
N GLU A 56 -2.50 -8.06 -9.41
CA GLU A 56 -3.72 -8.87 -9.28
C GLU A 56 -4.52 -8.50 -8.03
N LEU A 57 -3.84 -8.26 -6.90
CA LEU A 57 -4.49 -7.80 -5.68
C LEU A 57 -5.23 -6.47 -5.88
N MET A 58 -4.61 -5.49 -6.54
CA MET A 58 -5.24 -4.21 -6.85
C MET A 58 -6.46 -4.37 -7.76
N LEU A 59 -6.47 -5.38 -8.63
CA LEU A 59 -7.62 -5.72 -9.46
C LEU A 59 -8.68 -6.57 -8.73
N GLY A 60 -8.48 -6.84 -7.44
CA GLY A 60 -9.38 -7.65 -6.64
C GLY A 60 -9.20 -9.15 -6.84
N ASN A 61 -8.15 -9.60 -7.53
CA ASN A 61 -7.86 -11.02 -7.75
C ASN A 61 -6.87 -11.54 -6.70
N ILE A 62 -7.36 -12.40 -5.80
CA ILE A 62 -6.58 -12.99 -4.71
C ILE A 62 -6.64 -14.51 -4.82
N LYS A 63 -5.64 -15.08 -5.51
CA LYS A 63 -5.59 -16.51 -5.84
C LYS A 63 -6.85 -16.96 -6.59
N ASN A 64 -7.74 -17.69 -5.93
CA ASN A 64 -8.96 -18.25 -6.50
C ASN A 64 -10.21 -17.41 -6.14
N TYR A 65 -10.03 -16.25 -5.51
CA TYR A 65 -11.10 -15.36 -5.10
C TYR A 65 -11.03 -14.06 -5.87
N THR A 66 -12.20 -13.54 -6.22
CA THR A 66 -12.35 -12.21 -6.82
C THR A 66 -13.16 -11.35 -5.87
N THR A 67 -12.70 -10.12 -5.65
CA THR A 67 -13.34 -9.06 -4.88
C THR A 67 -13.38 -7.78 -5.71
N SER A 68 -14.00 -6.73 -5.17
CA SER A 68 -13.92 -5.39 -5.77
C SER A 68 -12.45 -4.95 -5.94
N PRO A 69 -12.08 -4.40 -7.11
CA PRO A 69 -10.78 -3.76 -7.30
C PRO A 69 -10.57 -2.61 -6.31
N MET A 70 -9.31 -2.32 -6.01
CA MET A 70 -8.93 -1.12 -5.28
C MET A 70 -9.07 0.11 -6.17
N THR A 71 -9.46 1.22 -5.56
CA THR A 71 -9.41 2.56 -6.15
C THR A 71 -7.99 3.13 -6.07
N THR A 72 -7.66 4.13 -6.91
CA THR A 72 -6.40 4.88 -6.78
C THR A 72 -6.21 5.46 -5.37
N LYS A 73 -7.29 5.89 -4.72
CA LYS A 73 -7.26 6.44 -3.35
C LYS A 73 -6.84 5.41 -2.32
N GLU A 74 -7.39 4.21 -2.37
CA GLU A 74 -7.01 3.15 -1.44
C GLU A 74 -5.56 2.72 -1.65
N VAL A 75 -5.11 2.65 -2.92
CA VAL A 75 -3.70 2.37 -3.22
C VAL A 75 -2.78 3.46 -2.66
N PHE A 76 -3.15 4.74 -2.78
CA PHE A 76 -2.38 5.84 -2.18
C PHE A 76 -2.37 5.80 -0.65
N GLN A 77 -3.48 5.43 -0.02
CA GLN A 77 -3.53 5.26 1.43
C GLN A 77 -2.57 4.14 1.89
N ILE A 78 -2.56 3.01 1.18
CA ILE A 78 -1.65 1.90 1.48
C ILE A 78 -0.19 2.31 1.24
N SER A 79 0.13 2.99 0.13
CA SER A 79 1.50 3.43 -0.14
C SER A 79 1.98 4.49 0.86
N HIS A 80 1.07 5.34 1.36
CA HIS A 80 1.40 6.34 2.38
C HIS A 80 1.81 5.67 3.71
N VAL A 81 1.10 4.62 4.12
CA VAL A 81 1.50 3.83 5.29
C VAL A 81 2.91 3.24 5.10
N ALA A 82 3.25 2.75 3.90
CA ALA A 82 4.62 2.30 3.63
C ALA A 82 5.66 3.43 3.74
N SER A 83 5.34 4.62 3.24
CA SER A 83 6.19 5.81 3.41
C SER A 83 6.44 6.13 4.89
N ASP A 84 5.38 6.16 5.70
CA ASP A 84 5.46 6.51 7.13
C ASP A 84 6.25 5.46 7.95
N GLU A 85 6.17 4.20 7.52
CA GLU A 85 6.86 3.07 8.15
C GLU A 85 8.27 2.84 7.60
N ASN A 86 8.81 3.77 6.81
CA ASN A 86 10.11 3.66 6.13
C ASN A 86 10.25 2.42 5.22
N MET A 87 9.13 1.86 4.75
CA MET A 87 9.07 0.76 3.79
C MET A 87 9.15 1.28 2.35
N ILE A 88 10.18 2.08 2.06
CA ILE A 88 10.30 2.83 0.78
C ILE A 88 10.28 1.89 -0.44
N TYR A 89 10.88 0.70 -0.33
CA TYR A 89 10.81 -0.32 -1.38
C TYR A 89 9.36 -0.70 -1.70
N ASP A 90 8.57 -1.01 -0.68
CA ASP A 90 7.19 -1.44 -0.86
C ASP A 90 6.32 -0.27 -1.36
N GLU A 91 6.56 0.96 -0.91
CA GLU A 91 5.93 2.17 -1.49
C GLU A 91 6.18 2.26 -3.00
N ILE A 92 7.44 2.15 -3.44
CA ILE A 92 7.80 2.22 -4.87
C ILE A 92 7.07 1.13 -5.67
N VAL A 93 7.15 -0.13 -5.22
CA VAL A 93 6.55 -1.25 -5.97
C VAL A 93 5.04 -1.09 -6.08
N TRP A 94 4.36 -0.61 -5.04
CA TRP A 94 2.93 -0.32 -5.09
C TRP A 94 2.60 0.81 -6.06
N LEU A 95 3.32 1.92 -6.00
CA LEU A 95 3.10 3.03 -6.92
C LEU A 95 3.43 2.64 -8.38
N GLN A 96 4.39 1.74 -8.62
CA GLN A 96 4.66 1.21 -9.96
C GLN A 96 3.52 0.35 -10.49
N ALA A 97 2.96 -0.52 -9.64
CA ALA A 97 1.79 -1.31 -10.00
C ALA A 97 0.58 -0.41 -10.32
N LEU A 98 0.37 0.63 -9.51
CA LEU A 98 -0.65 1.65 -9.75
C LEU A 98 -0.44 2.35 -11.10
N TYR A 99 0.77 2.86 -11.34
CA TYR A 99 1.13 3.57 -12.56
C TYR A 99 0.86 2.72 -13.81
N LYS A 100 1.27 1.45 -13.78
CA LYS A 100 0.99 0.50 -14.87
C LYS A 100 -0.52 0.36 -15.11
N LEU A 101 -1.29 0.05 -14.07
CA LEU A 101 -2.74 -0.14 -14.19
C LEU A 101 -3.47 1.15 -14.63
N PHE A 102 -2.99 2.31 -14.18
CA PHE A 102 -3.56 3.60 -14.55
C PHE A 102 -3.36 3.91 -16.03
N LYS A 103 -2.15 3.65 -16.57
CA LYS A 103 -1.87 3.82 -18.01
C LYS A 103 -2.61 2.83 -18.89
N GLU A 104 -2.79 1.59 -18.41
CA GLU A 104 -3.59 0.57 -19.08
C GLU A 104 -5.11 0.80 -18.95
N ASN A 105 -5.54 1.82 -18.19
CA ASN A 105 -6.95 2.12 -17.89
C ASN A 105 -7.69 0.93 -17.25
N ARG A 106 -6.99 0.18 -16.39
CA ARG A 106 -7.48 -1.02 -15.68
C ARG A 106 -7.80 -0.79 -14.21
N ILE A 107 -7.66 0.44 -13.73
CA ILE A 107 -7.99 0.85 -12.37
C ILE A 107 -8.79 2.15 -12.39
N GLU A 108 -9.67 2.33 -11.40
CA GLU A 108 -10.45 3.55 -11.27
C GLU A 108 -9.53 4.75 -10.99
N LYS A 109 -9.59 5.77 -11.86
CA LYS A 109 -8.72 6.95 -11.78
C LYS A 109 -9.02 7.82 -10.55
N GLY A 110 -10.28 7.89 -10.14
CA GLY A 110 -10.71 8.64 -8.96
C GLY A 110 -10.26 10.11 -9.01
N VAL A 111 -9.75 10.62 -7.89
CA VAL A 111 -9.31 12.02 -7.74
C VAL A 111 -7.85 12.28 -8.14
N TYR A 112 -7.08 11.24 -8.45
CA TYR A 112 -5.66 11.34 -8.71
C TYR A 112 -5.38 11.33 -10.21
N SER A 113 -4.55 12.28 -10.67
CA SER A 113 -4.11 12.37 -12.05
C SER A 113 -2.83 11.57 -12.29
N LEU A 114 -2.48 11.32 -13.55
CA LEU A 114 -1.23 10.64 -13.90
C LEU A 114 0.00 11.41 -13.38
N GLU A 115 -0.02 12.73 -13.49
CA GLU A 115 1.06 13.59 -13.00
C GLU A 115 1.22 13.51 -11.48
N HIS A 116 0.14 13.23 -10.74
CA HIS A 116 0.23 12.99 -9.30
C HIS A 116 0.96 11.67 -9.00
N ILE A 117 0.68 10.62 -9.78
CA ILE A 117 1.36 9.32 -9.67
C ILE A 117 2.84 9.46 -10.05
N ASP A 118 3.16 10.14 -11.14
CA ASP A 118 4.54 10.39 -11.59
C ASP A 118 5.37 11.08 -10.52
N ARG A 119 4.83 12.18 -9.95
CA ARG A 119 5.52 12.95 -8.91
C ARG A 119 5.68 12.15 -7.62
N SER A 120 4.70 11.31 -7.28
CA SER A 120 4.77 10.42 -6.11
C SER A 120 5.84 9.34 -6.28
N LEU A 121 5.90 8.69 -7.46
CA LEU A 121 6.96 7.74 -7.81
C LEU A 121 8.33 8.42 -7.78
N ALA A 122 8.44 9.61 -8.38
CA ALA A 122 9.69 10.34 -8.41
C ALA A 122 10.18 10.67 -6.98
N SER A 123 9.29 11.09 -6.09
CA SER A 123 9.61 11.34 -4.68
C SER A 123 10.10 10.07 -3.98
N ALA A 124 9.38 8.94 -4.13
CA ALA A 124 9.74 7.67 -3.52
C ALA A 124 11.12 7.17 -4.00
N TYR A 125 11.38 7.21 -5.31
CA TYR A 125 12.69 6.88 -5.88
C TYR A 125 13.82 7.77 -5.37
N SER A 126 13.55 9.06 -5.18
CA SER A 126 14.54 9.99 -4.65
C SER A 126 14.89 9.68 -3.20
N ARG A 127 13.90 9.33 -2.38
CA ARG A 127 14.10 8.89 -0.98
C ARG A 127 14.82 7.56 -0.88
N TYR A 128 14.61 6.65 -1.83
CA TYR A 128 15.35 5.39 -1.93
C TYR A 128 16.83 5.59 -2.38
N GLY A 129 17.19 6.79 -2.83
CA GLY A 129 18.54 7.11 -3.29
C GLY A 129 18.77 6.84 -4.78
N MET A 130 17.71 6.84 -5.59
CA MET A 130 17.76 6.65 -7.05
C MET A 130 17.15 7.86 -7.79
N PRO A 131 17.69 9.08 -7.64
CA PRO A 131 17.12 10.28 -8.25
C PRO A 131 17.16 10.29 -9.79
N TRP A 132 17.94 9.40 -10.42
CA TRP A 132 17.90 9.22 -11.88
C TRP A 132 16.62 8.51 -12.35
N GLU A 133 16.06 7.59 -11.55
CA GLU A 133 14.72 7.04 -11.83
C GLU A 133 13.64 8.11 -11.62
N SER A 134 13.82 8.96 -10.60
CA SER A 134 12.91 10.10 -10.39
C SER A 134 12.78 10.98 -11.63
N LEU A 135 13.90 11.26 -12.31
CA LEU A 135 13.89 12.05 -13.54
C LEU A 135 13.10 11.40 -14.68
N LYS A 136 13.06 10.07 -14.77
CA LYS A 136 12.27 9.39 -15.82
C LYS A 136 10.78 9.69 -15.68
N TYR A 137 10.23 9.51 -14.48
CA TYR A 137 8.81 9.81 -14.22
C TYR A 137 8.49 11.31 -14.35
N ILE A 138 9.40 12.19 -13.92
CA ILE A 138 9.20 13.63 -14.12
C ILE A 138 9.25 14.02 -15.60
N GLN A 139 10.11 13.37 -16.39
CA GLN A 139 10.16 13.59 -17.84
C GLN A 139 8.86 13.14 -18.50
N GLU A 140 8.31 11.97 -18.14
CA GLU A 140 7.01 11.49 -18.62
C GLU A 140 5.85 12.44 -18.23
N CYS A 141 5.88 12.98 -17.00
CA CYS A 141 4.92 14.01 -16.59
C CYS A 141 4.97 15.24 -17.51
N LEU A 142 6.18 15.71 -17.85
CA LEU A 142 6.38 16.88 -18.70
C LEU A 142 6.09 16.60 -20.19
N GLU A 143 6.23 15.36 -20.64
CA GLU A 143 5.78 14.95 -21.97
C GLU A 143 4.26 14.99 -22.08
N THR A 144 3.57 14.58 -21.02
CA THR A 144 2.09 14.64 -20.95
C THR A 144 1.59 16.08 -20.76
N LYS A 145 2.25 16.86 -19.90
CA LYS A 145 1.87 18.22 -19.55
C LYS A 145 3.10 19.13 -19.41
N PRO A 146 3.56 19.74 -20.52
CA PRO A 146 4.81 20.52 -20.56
C PRO A 146 4.85 21.73 -19.63
N ASP A 147 3.70 22.31 -19.30
CA ASP A 147 3.55 23.49 -18.45
C ASP A 147 3.31 23.17 -16.96
N ASN A 148 3.40 21.89 -16.58
CA ASN A 148 3.20 21.47 -15.20
C ASN A 148 4.28 22.03 -14.27
N LYS A 149 3.94 23.11 -13.56
CA LYS A 149 4.84 23.81 -12.62
C LYS A 149 5.45 22.88 -11.56
N GLY A 150 4.68 21.88 -11.11
CA GLY A 150 5.14 20.89 -10.13
C GLY A 150 6.25 20.02 -10.71
N CYS A 151 6.04 19.45 -11.90
CA CYS A 151 7.03 18.63 -12.58
C CYS A 151 8.26 19.43 -13.04
N LEU A 152 8.08 20.68 -13.48
CA LEU A 152 9.21 21.57 -13.81
C LEU A 152 10.11 21.83 -12.59
N ARG A 153 9.52 22.12 -11.43
CA ARG A 153 10.27 22.30 -10.18
C ARG A 153 10.99 21.01 -9.75
N ASP A 154 10.27 19.89 -9.80
CA ASP A 154 10.81 18.59 -9.38
C ASP A 154 11.94 18.14 -10.33
N LYS A 155 11.88 18.49 -11.62
CA LYS A 155 12.96 18.27 -12.60
C LYS A 155 14.25 18.94 -12.17
N VAL A 156 14.21 20.25 -11.87
CA VAL A 156 15.39 21.00 -11.41
C VAL A 156 15.96 20.37 -10.13
N TYR A 157 15.09 19.99 -9.19
CA TYR A 157 15.50 19.36 -7.93
C TYR A 157 16.22 18.02 -8.14
N TYR A 158 15.68 17.13 -8.98
CA TYR A 158 16.30 15.83 -9.22
C TYR A 158 17.53 15.93 -10.13
N GLU A 159 17.57 16.86 -11.08
CA GLU A 159 18.77 17.15 -11.88
C GLU A 159 19.93 17.56 -10.97
N MET A 160 19.68 18.42 -9.96
CA MET A 160 20.68 18.78 -8.96
C MET A 160 21.17 17.56 -8.16
N LYS A 161 20.26 16.68 -7.71
CA LYS A 161 20.65 15.47 -6.96
C LYS A 161 21.48 14.47 -7.78
N VAL A 162 21.31 14.44 -9.09
CA VAL A 162 21.99 13.48 -9.98
C VAL A 162 23.40 13.96 -10.37
N LYS A 163 23.70 15.27 -10.27
CA LYS A 163 24.99 15.85 -10.71
C LYS A 163 26.21 15.14 -10.11
N ASP A 164 26.15 14.85 -8.82
CA ASP A 164 27.27 14.26 -8.08
C ASP A 164 27.28 12.73 -8.09
N ILE A 165 26.34 12.09 -8.80
CA ILE A 165 26.19 10.64 -8.86
C ILE A 165 26.81 10.12 -10.17
N PRO A 166 27.90 9.31 -10.09
CA PRO A 166 28.53 8.71 -11.27
C PRO A 166 27.54 7.86 -12.08
N ALA A 167 27.71 7.83 -13.40
CA ALA A 167 26.85 7.05 -14.29
C ALA A 167 26.82 5.55 -13.93
N THR A 168 27.96 4.99 -13.49
CA THR A 168 28.07 3.59 -13.05
C THR A 168 27.19 3.28 -11.85
N SER A 169 26.98 4.24 -10.94
CA SER A 169 26.08 4.07 -9.79
C SER A 169 24.61 4.07 -10.18
N ARG A 170 24.27 4.55 -11.39
CA ARG A 170 22.90 4.62 -11.91
C ARG A 170 22.38 3.28 -12.45
N GLU A 171 23.23 2.25 -12.45
CA GLU A 171 22.86 0.88 -12.79
C GLU A 171 22.25 0.11 -11.61
N LYS A 172 22.28 0.69 -10.39
CA LYS A 172 21.64 0.11 -9.21
C LYS A 172 20.18 -0.20 -9.52
N LYS A 173 19.76 -1.44 -9.25
CA LYS A 173 18.38 -1.87 -9.38
C LYS A 173 17.63 -1.68 -8.07
N LEU A 174 16.31 -1.54 -8.17
CA LEU A 174 15.44 -1.59 -7.02
C LEU A 174 15.48 -3.02 -6.45
N GLU A 175 16.04 -3.17 -5.26
CA GLU A 175 16.23 -4.47 -4.62
C GLU A 175 15.47 -4.53 -3.30
N LYS A 176 14.82 -5.67 -3.06
CA LYS A 176 14.16 -5.93 -1.79
C LYS A 176 15.22 -6.31 -0.78
N GLU A 177 15.08 -5.82 0.44
CA GLU A 177 15.95 -6.22 1.54
C GLU A 177 15.97 -7.75 1.71
N ASN A 178 17.17 -8.28 1.92
CA ASN A 178 17.37 -9.70 2.17
C ASN A 178 16.68 -10.09 3.47
N LYS A 179 15.81 -11.10 3.39
CA LYS A 179 15.16 -11.66 4.58
C LYS A 179 16.17 -12.48 5.36
N THR A 180 16.09 -12.40 6.69
CA THR A 180 16.83 -13.32 7.56
C THR A 180 16.38 -14.76 7.33
N GLU A 181 17.25 -15.72 7.62
CA GLU A 181 16.94 -17.14 7.49
C GLU A 181 15.70 -17.53 8.30
N ASP A 182 15.54 -16.97 9.51
CA ASP A 182 14.38 -17.21 10.37
C ASP A 182 13.08 -16.70 9.74
N LYS A 183 13.11 -15.53 9.09
CA LYS A 183 11.94 -14.99 8.41
C LYS A 183 11.57 -15.85 7.20
N ILE A 184 12.56 -16.37 6.48
CA ILE A 184 12.34 -17.30 5.36
C ILE A 184 11.68 -18.60 5.86
N LYS A 185 12.22 -19.20 6.93
CA LYS A 185 11.67 -20.41 7.56
C LYS A 185 10.26 -20.19 8.08
N TYR A 186 10.02 -19.07 8.76
CA TYR A 186 8.69 -18.69 9.27
C TYR A 186 7.67 -18.58 8.14
N GLU A 187 8.00 -17.85 7.07
CA GLU A 187 7.09 -17.70 5.94
C GLU A 187 6.85 -19.02 5.20
N ALA A 188 7.87 -19.88 5.08
CA ALA A 188 7.74 -21.22 4.51
C ALA A 188 6.79 -22.11 5.34
N LEU A 189 6.95 -22.11 6.67
CA LEU A 189 6.04 -22.81 7.59
C LEU A 189 4.60 -22.32 7.43
N CYS A 190 4.39 -21.01 7.42
CA CYS A 190 3.05 -20.43 7.28
C CYS A 190 2.39 -20.74 5.94
N ARG A 191 3.17 -20.99 4.87
CA ARG A 191 2.63 -21.45 3.58
C ARG A 191 2.38 -22.95 3.52
N GLY A 192 2.92 -23.72 4.48
CA GLY A 192 2.98 -25.17 4.38
C GLY A 192 3.99 -25.67 3.35
N ASP A 193 4.99 -24.84 3.00
CA ASP A 193 6.10 -25.29 2.16
C ASP A 193 6.84 -26.40 2.89
N LYS A 194 7.30 -27.43 2.17
CA LYS A 194 8.20 -28.44 2.75
C LYS A 194 9.47 -27.72 3.18
N LEU A 195 9.66 -27.56 4.49
CA LEU A 195 10.93 -27.08 5.03
C LEU A 195 12.04 -28.01 4.52
N LEU A 196 13.13 -27.41 4.02
CA LEU A 196 14.25 -28.04 3.33
C LEU A 196 15.08 -28.96 4.25
N SER A 197 14.47 -29.97 4.86
CA SER A 197 15.15 -31.07 5.54
C SER A 197 14.46 -32.37 5.15
N ASP A 198 15.13 -33.15 4.31
CA ASP A 198 14.81 -34.53 3.94
C ASP A 198 15.09 -35.51 5.10
N THR A 199 14.59 -35.21 6.30
CA THR A 199 14.51 -36.21 7.36
C THR A 199 13.06 -36.66 7.51
N ALA A 200 12.84 -37.97 7.41
CA ALA A 200 11.51 -38.59 7.48
C ALA A 200 10.73 -38.23 8.76
N VAL A 201 11.44 -37.80 9.81
CA VAL A 201 10.89 -37.37 11.11
C VAL A 201 10.10 -36.05 11.01
N ALA A 202 10.48 -35.14 10.11
CA ALA A 202 9.75 -33.88 9.93
C ALA A 202 8.34 -34.11 9.35
N ARG A 203 8.15 -35.16 8.53
CA ARG A 203 6.91 -35.41 7.78
C ARG A 203 5.71 -35.79 8.67
N GLN A 204 5.94 -36.36 9.85
CA GLN A 204 4.85 -36.77 10.76
C GLN A 204 4.32 -35.63 11.64
N ASN A 205 5.07 -34.52 11.81
CA ASN A 205 4.67 -33.44 12.71
C ASN A 205 4.24 -32.13 12.01
N VAL A 206 4.40 -32.01 10.68
CA VAL A 206 4.00 -30.78 9.95
C VAL A 206 2.49 -30.53 10.01
N SER A 207 1.66 -31.57 10.18
CA SER A 207 0.20 -31.41 10.28
C SER A 207 -0.25 -30.64 11.54
N PHE A 208 0.63 -30.48 12.54
CA PHE A 208 0.33 -29.79 13.80
C PHE A 208 0.97 -28.40 13.91
N VAL A 209 1.94 -28.04 13.05
CA VAL A 209 2.59 -26.72 13.11
C VAL A 209 1.83 -25.74 12.21
N GLN A 210 0.68 -25.28 12.70
CA GLN A 210 -0.02 -24.14 12.11
C GLN A 210 0.60 -22.84 12.61
N CYS A 211 0.80 -21.86 11.72
CA CYS A 211 1.18 -20.51 12.13
C CYS A 211 0.07 -19.91 13.00
N ARG A 212 0.25 -19.95 14.32
CA ARG A 212 -0.56 -19.18 15.28
C ARG A 212 0.19 -17.91 15.64
N PHE A 213 -0.53 -16.78 15.62
CA PHE A 213 -0.04 -15.54 16.19
C PHE A 213 0.01 -15.73 17.71
N LEU A 214 1.21 -15.79 18.29
CA LEU A 214 1.38 -15.72 19.74
C LEU A 214 1.44 -14.24 20.11
N THR A 215 0.35 -13.70 20.63
CA THR A 215 0.40 -12.43 21.37
C THR A 215 1.09 -12.71 22.70
N LYS A 216 2.14 -11.95 23.02
CA LYS A 216 2.65 -11.93 24.40
C LYS A 216 1.63 -11.15 25.24
N ASP A 217 1.08 -11.82 26.24
CA ASP A 217 0.30 -11.21 27.32
C ASP A 217 1.16 -10.25 28.16
#